data_AF-A0A1V6B212-F1
#
_entry.id   AF-A0A1V6B212-F1
#
_cell.length_a   1.000
_cell.length_b   1.000
_cell.length_c   1.000
_cell.angle_alpha   90.00
_cell.angle_beta   90.00
_cell.angle_gamma   90.00
#
_symmetry.space_group_name_H-M   'P 1'
#
loop_
_entity.id
_entity.type
_entity.pdbx_description
1 polymer ?
#
loop_
_entity_poly.entity_id
_entity_poly.type
_entity_poly.pdbx_seq_one_letter_code
_entity_poly.pdbx_strand_id
1 'polypeptide(L)'
;MRYSPSPVQTVRILALSALLLAAAACNPLENKTQSMSYLVIENLMGLDESGKVADYVASDVLFQDPDTGDTSIIADIATATISARQLDPDPIAGTSPYADVQLTHYTVTYTRSDGRNKPGVDVPYPFDGDLTVLLKVNIATEFGFIIVRESAKQEPPLLDLLQGGSRAEIIYTTATVDFYGHDLTGAEVKVTGAISVRFANFANG
;
A
#
# COMPACT_ATOMS: atom_id res chain seq x y z
N MET A 1 -50.18 -38.35 20.51
CA MET A 1 -49.39 -37.98 21.70
C MET A 1 -48.51 -36.78 21.33
N ARG A 2 -48.79 -35.59 21.90
CA ARG A 2 -47.96 -34.39 21.70
C ARG A 2 -46.86 -34.43 22.76
N TYR A 3 -45.61 -34.56 22.33
CA TYR A 3 -44.45 -34.48 23.22
C TYR A 3 -44.30 -33.02 23.67
N SER A 4 -44.65 -32.73 24.93
CA SER A 4 -44.41 -31.43 25.54
C SER A 4 -43.08 -31.50 26.31
N PRO A 5 -42.03 -30.80 25.85
CA PRO A 5 -40.75 -30.81 26.55
C PRO A 5 -40.91 -30.20 27.95
N SER A 6 -40.21 -30.76 28.92
CA SER A 6 -40.18 -30.23 30.28
C SER A 6 -39.52 -28.85 30.32
N PRO A 7 -39.87 -27.96 31.27
CA PRO A 7 -39.29 -26.61 31.36
C PRO A 7 -37.75 -26.60 31.39
N VAL A 8 -37.13 -27.65 31.95
CA VAL A 8 -35.67 -27.84 31.98
C VAL A 8 -35.10 -28.15 30.58
N GLN A 9 -35.82 -28.91 29.76
CA GLN A 9 -35.42 -29.17 28.36
C GLN A 9 -35.55 -27.92 27.50
N THR A 10 -36.58 -27.10 27.71
CA THR A 10 -36.76 -25.84 26.96
C THR A 10 -35.63 -24.85 27.26
N VAL A 11 -35.22 -24.73 28.52
CA VAL A 11 -34.07 -23.89 28.92
C VAL A 11 -32.76 -24.38 28.31
N ARG A 12 -32.54 -25.70 28.26
CA ARG A 12 -31.33 -26.27 27.62
C ARG A 12 -31.28 -26.02 26.12
N ILE A 13 -32.41 -26.09 25.42
CA ILE A 13 -32.50 -25.83 23.98
C ILE A 13 -32.27 -24.33 23.69
N LEU A 14 -32.82 -23.44 24.50
CA LEU A 14 -32.57 -21.99 24.42
C LEU A 14 -31.10 -21.65 24.69
N ALA A 15 -30.48 -22.28 25.69
CA ALA A 15 -29.07 -22.06 25.99
C ALA A 15 -28.15 -22.58 24.86
N LEU A 16 -28.45 -23.75 24.28
CA LEU A 16 -27.67 -24.29 23.15
C LEU A 16 -27.80 -23.42 21.89
N SER A 17 -29.00 -22.92 21.59
CA SER A 17 -29.23 -22.07 20.42
C SER A 17 -28.55 -20.71 20.55
N ALA A 18 -28.57 -20.08 21.72
CA ALA A 18 -27.84 -18.84 21.99
C ALA A 18 -26.32 -19.02 21.85
N LEU A 19 -25.77 -20.17 22.26
CA LEU A 19 -24.35 -20.47 22.15
C LEU A 19 -23.92 -20.71 20.68
N LEU A 20 -24.78 -21.34 19.86
CA LEU A 20 -24.55 -21.55 18.44
C LEU A 20 -24.59 -20.23 17.64
N LEU A 21 -25.48 -19.31 18.00
CA LEU A 21 -25.56 -17.96 17.41
C LEU A 21 -24.32 -17.12 17.77
N ALA A 22 -23.81 -17.23 19.00
CA ALA A 22 -22.59 -16.54 19.42
C ALA A 22 -21.32 -17.07 18.72
N ALA A 23 -21.26 -18.37 18.40
CA ALA A 23 -20.13 -18.97 17.71
C ALA A 23 -20.06 -18.58 16.22
N ALA A 24 -21.19 -18.28 15.57
CA ALA A 24 -21.24 -17.82 14.18
C ALA A 24 -20.84 -16.34 13.99
N ALA A 25 -20.81 -15.56 15.07
CA ALA A 25 -20.51 -14.12 15.04
C ALA A 25 -19.01 -13.78 15.16
N CYS A 26 -18.15 -14.76 15.45
CA CYS A 26 -16.71 -14.54 15.54
C CYS A 26 -16.03 -14.75 14.19
N ASN A 27 -16.22 -13.82 13.25
CA ASN A 27 -15.43 -13.79 12.03
C ASN A 27 -14.21 -12.86 12.25
N PRO A 28 -12.96 -13.37 12.30
CA PRO A 28 -11.79 -12.59 12.72
C PRO A 28 -11.42 -11.43 11.78
N LEU A 29 -12.05 -11.33 10.60
CA LEU A 29 -11.90 -10.22 9.67
C LEU A 29 -12.68 -8.97 10.13
N GLU A 30 -13.89 -9.15 10.67
CA GLU A 30 -14.76 -8.05 11.12
C GLU A 30 -14.18 -7.34 12.37
N ASN A 31 -13.37 -8.03 13.16
CA ASN A 31 -12.73 -7.44 14.34
C ASN A 31 -11.50 -6.55 14.02
N LYS A 32 -11.11 -6.42 12.75
CA LYS A 32 -9.93 -5.65 12.33
C LYS A 32 -10.25 -4.38 11.53
N THR A 33 -11.47 -4.24 11.05
CA THR A 33 -11.91 -3.06 10.31
C THR A 33 -13.40 -2.84 10.55
N GLN A 34 -13.80 -1.58 10.72
CA GLN A 34 -15.21 -1.17 10.75
C GLN A 34 -15.75 -0.86 9.35
N SER A 35 -14.89 -0.88 8.33
CA SER A 35 -15.27 -0.65 6.95
C SER A 35 -15.99 -1.85 6.35
N MET A 36 -16.94 -1.57 5.46
CA MET A 36 -17.61 -2.59 4.64
C MET A 36 -16.69 -3.22 3.58
N SER A 37 -15.52 -2.60 3.37
CA SER A 37 -14.55 -2.98 2.35
C SER A 37 -13.16 -3.18 2.92
N TYR A 38 -12.42 -4.09 2.30
CA TYR A 38 -10.98 -4.17 2.43
C TYR A 38 -10.33 -3.87 1.08
N LEU A 39 -9.08 -3.44 1.14
CA LEU A 39 -8.31 -3.05 -0.03
C LEU A 39 -7.34 -4.18 -0.42
N VAL A 40 -7.16 -4.36 -1.72
CA VAL A 40 -6.20 -5.29 -2.31
C VAL A 40 -5.33 -4.51 -3.27
N ILE A 41 -4.02 -4.51 -3.02
CA ILE A 41 -3.03 -4.06 -4.00
C ILE A 41 -2.82 -5.22 -4.98
N GLU A 42 -3.18 -5.00 -6.24
CA GLU A 42 -3.01 -5.99 -7.31
C GLU A 42 -1.61 -5.92 -7.91
N ASN A 43 -1.06 -4.71 -8.08
CA ASN A 43 0.34 -4.50 -8.42
C ASN A 43 0.87 -3.14 -7.91
N LEU A 44 2.19 -3.08 -7.77
CA LEU A 44 2.97 -1.85 -7.71
C LEU A 44 4.03 -1.94 -8.80
N MET A 45 4.10 -0.92 -9.65
CA MET A 45 5.03 -0.86 -10.78
C MET A 45 5.83 0.42 -10.73
N GLY A 46 7.08 0.35 -11.19
CA GLY A 46 7.97 1.49 -11.36
C GLY A 46 8.50 1.56 -12.79
N LEU A 47 9.56 2.34 -12.97
CA LEU A 47 10.31 2.43 -14.21
C LEU A 47 11.73 1.91 -13.99
N ASP A 48 12.27 1.18 -14.96
CA ASP A 48 13.68 0.82 -15.04
C ASP A 48 14.54 1.99 -15.54
N GLU A 49 15.85 1.77 -15.62
CA GLU A 49 16.83 2.77 -16.06
C GLU A 49 16.62 3.27 -17.50
N SER A 50 15.86 2.52 -18.31
CA SER A 50 15.51 2.90 -19.69
C SER A 50 14.13 3.57 -19.77
N GLY A 51 13.49 3.86 -18.63
CA GLY A 51 12.16 4.43 -18.57
C GLY A 51 11.05 3.44 -18.92
N LYS A 52 11.32 2.14 -18.93
CA LYS A 52 10.33 1.09 -19.21
C LYS A 52 9.70 0.58 -17.92
N VAL A 53 8.42 0.24 -17.99
CA VAL A 53 7.67 -0.33 -16.87
C VAL A 53 8.32 -1.61 -16.33
N ALA A 54 8.50 -1.66 -15.00
CA ALA A 54 9.11 -2.76 -14.26
C ALA A 54 8.41 -3.01 -12.90
N ASP A 55 8.73 -4.12 -12.24
CA ASP A 55 8.30 -4.48 -10.88
C ASP A 55 9.22 -3.87 -9.78
N TYR A 56 10.07 -2.93 -10.17
CA TYR A 56 10.95 -2.16 -9.31
C TYR A 56 11.08 -0.73 -9.86
N VAL A 57 11.72 0.14 -9.08
CA VAL A 57 12.04 1.52 -9.47
C VAL A 57 13.56 1.67 -9.58
N ALA A 58 14.07 2.04 -10.73
CA ALA A 58 15.43 2.54 -10.91
C ALA A 58 15.41 4.06 -10.71
N SER A 59 15.75 4.51 -9.50
CA SER A 59 15.80 5.93 -9.15
C SER A 59 17.18 6.48 -9.49
N ASP A 60 17.29 7.19 -10.60
CA ASP A 60 18.50 7.96 -10.91
C ASP A 60 18.59 9.20 -10.02
N VAL A 61 19.70 9.36 -9.29
CA VAL A 61 19.88 10.52 -8.41
C VAL A 61 20.05 11.82 -9.22
N LEU A 62 20.68 11.73 -10.40
CA LEU A 62 20.87 12.86 -11.30
C LEU A 62 20.59 12.42 -12.73
N PHE A 63 19.42 12.82 -13.23
CA PHE A 63 19.04 12.53 -14.61
C PHE A 63 19.87 13.40 -15.56
N GLN A 64 20.46 12.79 -16.58
CA GLN A 64 21.10 13.48 -17.69
C GLN A 64 20.26 13.33 -18.96
N ASP A 65 19.92 14.46 -19.59
CA ASP A 65 19.24 14.47 -20.87
C ASP A 65 20.19 13.88 -21.94
N PRO A 66 19.80 12.80 -22.66
CA PRO A 66 20.68 12.14 -23.61
C PRO A 66 20.96 12.98 -24.86
N ASP A 67 20.11 13.96 -25.18
CA ASP A 67 20.24 14.81 -26.37
C ASP A 67 21.04 16.08 -26.07
N THR A 68 20.84 16.70 -24.90
CA THR A 68 21.49 17.97 -24.54
C THR A 68 22.67 17.82 -23.58
N GLY A 69 22.73 16.73 -22.82
CA GLY A 69 23.69 16.52 -21.74
C GLY A 69 23.38 17.33 -20.47
N ASP A 70 22.26 18.06 -20.44
CA ASP A 70 21.83 18.82 -19.26
C ASP A 70 21.46 17.88 -18.12
N THR A 71 21.69 18.33 -16.89
CA THR A 71 21.41 17.53 -15.69
C THR A 71 20.24 18.10 -14.92
N SER A 72 19.40 17.22 -14.39
CA SER A 72 18.24 17.59 -13.58
C SER A 72 17.97 16.58 -12.46
N ILE A 73 17.30 17.04 -11.41
CA ILE A 73 16.84 16.20 -10.31
C ILE A 73 15.32 16.14 -10.42
N ILE A 74 14.79 14.95 -10.68
CA ILE A 74 13.37 14.70 -10.89
C ILE A 74 12.86 13.67 -9.87
N ALA A 75 11.60 13.79 -9.43
CA ALA A 75 10.98 12.73 -8.64
C ALA A 75 10.79 11.47 -9.47
N ASP A 76 10.78 10.33 -8.80
CA ASP A 76 10.36 9.07 -9.40
C ASP A 76 8.90 8.80 -9.03
N ILE A 77 8.14 8.38 -10.03
CA ILE A 77 6.73 8.02 -9.91
C ILE A 77 6.60 6.50 -9.97
N ALA A 78 5.78 5.95 -9.09
CA ALA A 78 5.30 4.57 -9.17
C ALA A 78 3.82 4.56 -9.52
N THR A 79 3.35 3.44 -10.06
CA THR A 79 1.95 3.17 -10.37
C THR A 79 1.43 2.09 -9.44
N ALA A 80 0.27 2.31 -8.84
CA ALA A 80 -0.45 1.31 -8.06
C ALA A 80 -1.74 0.91 -8.77
N THR A 81 -2.02 -0.38 -8.80
CA THR A 81 -3.36 -0.90 -9.12
C THR A 81 -3.99 -1.44 -7.85
N ILE A 82 -5.08 -0.82 -7.40
CA ILE A 82 -5.77 -1.21 -6.16
C ILE A 82 -7.24 -1.47 -6.45
N SER A 83 -7.81 -2.50 -5.83
CA SER A 83 -9.25 -2.74 -5.80
C SER A 83 -9.79 -2.72 -4.37
N ALA A 84 -11.00 -2.17 -4.22
CA ALA A 84 -11.81 -2.35 -3.02
C ALA A 84 -12.67 -3.61 -3.18
N ARG A 85 -12.77 -4.42 -2.13
CA ARG A 85 -13.56 -5.67 -2.09
C ARG A 85 -14.45 -5.64 -0.86
N GLN A 86 -15.69 -6.10 -0.99
CA GLN A 86 -16.59 -6.21 0.15
C GLN A 86 -16.14 -7.32 1.10
N LEU A 87 -16.35 -7.13 2.40
CA LEU A 87 -16.16 -8.18 3.39
C LEU A 87 -17.10 -9.38 3.16
N ASP A 88 -18.34 -9.11 2.75
CA ASP A 88 -19.28 -10.12 2.25
C ASP A 88 -19.08 -10.28 0.74
N PRO A 89 -18.53 -11.41 0.26
CA PRO A 89 -18.25 -11.60 -1.16
C PRO A 89 -19.50 -11.85 -2.02
N ASP A 90 -20.64 -12.21 -1.43
CA ASP A 90 -21.90 -12.47 -2.16
C ASP A 90 -23.12 -11.92 -1.37
N PRO A 91 -23.23 -10.59 -1.23
CA PRO A 91 -24.31 -10.00 -0.45
C PRO A 91 -25.64 -10.23 -1.15
N ILE A 92 -26.60 -10.80 -0.41
CA ILE A 92 -27.96 -11.11 -0.90
C ILE A 92 -28.65 -9.85 -1.47
N ALA A 93 -28.36 -8.67 -0.91
CA ALA A 93 -28.91 -7.38 -1.33
C ALA A 93 -28.13 -6.71 -2.49
N GLY A 94 -27.08 -7.36 -3.00
CA GLY A 94 -26.15 -6.79 -3.97
C GLY A 94 -25.11 -5.88 -3.34
N THR A 95 -24.19 -5.40 -4.18
CA THR A 95 -23.09 -4.55 -3.73
C THR A 95 -23.57 -3.13 -3.40
N SER A 96 -23.25 -2.68 -2.18
CA SER A 96 -23.60 -1.33 -1.73
C SER A 96 -22.61 -0.31 -2.31
N PRO A 97 -23.07 0.82 -2.88
CA PRO A 97 -22.17 1.89 -3.31
C PRO A 97 -21.43 2.54 -2.13
N TYR A 98 -21.93 2.40 -0.90
CA TYR A 98 -21.22 2.88 0.29
C TYR A 98 -19.95 2.07 0.60
N ALA A 99 -19.76 0.93 -0.07
CA ALA A 99 -18.56 0.12 0.02
C ALA A 99 -17.41 0.67 -0.85
N ASP A 100 -17.65 1.68 -1.69
CA ASP A 100 -16.58 2.38 -2.40
C ASP A 100 -15.63 3.06 -1.39
N VAL A 101 -14.36 3.18 -1.74
CA VAL A 101 -13.32 3.75 -0.88
C VAL A 101 -12.75 5.01 -1.49
N GLN A 102 -12.69 6.08 -0.72
CA GLN A 102 -11.93 7.27 -1.03
C GLN A 102 -10.53 7.16 -0.40
N LEU A 103 -9.51 6.94 -1.22
CA LEU A 103 -8.12 7.10 -0.77
C LEU A 103 -7.81 8.60 -0.65
N THR A 104 -7.02 8.95 0.37
CA THR A 104 -6.73 10.37 0.73
C THR A 104 -5.24 10.69 0.85
N HIS A 105 -4.43 9.75 1.32
CA HIS A 105 -3.00 9.96 1.48
C HIS A 105 -2.26 8.61 1.48
N TYR A 106 -0.95 8.70 1.38
CA TYR A 106 -0.05 7.57 1.48
C TYR A 106 1.22 7.95 2.22
N THR A 107 1.86 6.97 2.86
CA THR A 107 3.17 7.13 3.49
C THR A 107 4.16 6.19 2.80
N VAL A 108 5.34 6.70 2.44
CA VAL A 108 6.46 5.92 1.93
C VAL A 108 7.53 5.81 3.00
N THR A 109 7.98 4.59 3.28
CA THR A 109 9.11 4.30 4.17
C THR A 109 10.11 3.41 3.45
N TYR A 110 11.39 3.59 3.73
CA TYR A 110 12.46 2.83 3.07
C TYR A 110 13.17 1.94 4.05
N THR A 111 13.50 0.72 3.61
CA THR A 111 14.32 -0.21 4.38
C THR A 111 15.35 -0.90 3.49
N ARG A 112 16.42 -1.42 4.09
CA ARG A 112 17.48 -2.23 3.50
C ARG A 112 17.49 -3.59 4.17
N SER A 113 17.78 -4.60 3.36
CA SER A 113 17.89 -6.00 3.80
C SER A 113 19.13 -6.29 4.65
N ASP A 114 20.16 -5.44 4.56
CA ASP A 114 21.40 -5.54 5.36
C ASP A 114 21.27 -5.01 6.79
N GLY A 115 20.06 -4.60 7.20
CA GLY A 115 19.76 -4.11 8.54
C GLY A 115 20.13 -2.65 8.79
N ARG A 116 20.80 -1.98 7.84
CA ARG A 116 21.17 -0.57 7.95
C ARG A 116 19.99 0.31 7.55
N ASN A 117 19.23 0.80 8.52
CA ASN A 117 17.91 1.40 8.29
C ASN A 117 17.72 2.79 8.90
N LYS A 118 18.81 3.52 9.21
CA LYS A 118 18.69 4.85 9.80
C LYS A 118 18.29 5.88 8.70
N PRO A 119 17.12 6.54 8.81
CA PRO A 119 16.73 7.58 7.85
C PRO A 119 17.70 8.76 7.82
N GLY A 120 17.98 9.28 6.63
CA GLY A 120 18.95 10.35 6.38
C GLY A 120 20.41 9.91 6.49
N VAL A 121 20.69 8.61 6.65
CA VAL A 121 22.05 8.07 6.80
C VAL A 121 22.25 6.81 5.97
N ASP A 122 21.35 5.83 6.08
CA ASP A 122 21.43 4.57 5.35
C ASP A 122 20.33 4.44 4.28
N VAL A 123 19.20 5.13 4.48
CA VAL A 123 18.03 5.22 3.58
C VAL A 123 17.46 6.64 3.59
N PRO A 124 16.67 7.06 2.57
CA PRO A 124 16.00 8.37 2.57
C PRO A 124 15.02 8.54 3.74
N TYR A 125 14.67 9.79 4.05
CA TYR A 125 13.61 10.06 5.03
C TYR A 125 12.25 9.57 4.52
N PRO A 126 11.42 8.97 5.39
CA PRO A 126 10.05 8.65 5.04
C PRO A 126 9.26 9.94 4.76
N PHE A 127 8.19 9.81 3.99
CA PHE A 127 7.34 10.95 3.68
C PHE A 127 5.89 10.57 3.45
N ASP A 128 5.02 11.57 3.56
CA ASP A 128 3.61 11.49 3.22
C ASP A 128 3.32 12.23 1.92
N GLY A 129 2.40 11.68 1.13
CA GLY A 129 1.83 12.34 -0.03
C GLY A 129 0.31 12.28 0.00
N ASP A 130 -0.33 13.31 -0.55
CA ASP A 130 -1.78 13.37 -0.68
C ASP A 130 -2.21 12.76 -2.01
N LEU A 131 -3.42 12.18 -2.03
CA LEU A 131 -4.07 11.68 -3.24
C LEU A 131 -5.59 11.84 -3.12
N THR A 132 -6.29 11.75 -4.25
CA THR A 132 -7.76 11.75 -4.27
C THR A 132 -8.20 10.73 -5.31
N VAL A 133 -8.33 9.48 -4.88
CA VAL A 133 -8.67 8.35 -5.75
C VAL A 133 -9.90 7.64 -5.19
N LEU A 134 -10.96 7.58 -5.99
CA LEU A 134 -12.15 6.80 -5.69
C LEU A 134 -11.97 5.37 -6.22
N LEU A 135 -11.86 4.42 -5.32
CA LEU A 135 -11.84 3.00 -5.62
C LEU A 135 -13.27 2.48 -5.60
N LYS A 136 -13.80 2.23 -6.80
CA LYS A 136 -15.09 1.54 -6.92
C LYS A 136 -14.93 0.09 -6.51
N VAL A 137 -15.84 -0.38 -5.68
CA VAL A 137 -15.84 -1.76 -5.24
C VAL A 137 -15.91 -2.70 -6.43
N ASN A 138 -15.12 -3.76 -6.36
CA ASN A 138 -14.91 -4.76 -7.39
C ASN A 138 -14.26 -4.30 -8.70
N ILE A 139 -13.82 -3.05 -8.79
CA ILE A 139 -13.13 -2.49 -9.95
C ILE A 139 -11.70 -2.13 -9.55
N ALA A 140 -10.73 -2.67 -10.28
CA ALA A 140 -9.33 -2.27 -10.14
C ALA A 140 -9.14 -0.86 -10.69
N THR A 141 -8.49 0.00 -9.91
CA THR A 141 -8.20 1.39 -10.28
C THR A 141 -6.69 1.58 -10.27
N GLU A 142 -6.16 2.07 -11.40
CA GLU A 142 -4.75 2.39 -11.57
C GLU A 142 -4.52 3.89 -11.36
N PHE A 143 -3.47 4.25 -10.62
CA PHE A 143 -3.06 5.65 -10.42
C PHE A 143 -1.56 5.76 -10.13
N GLY A 144 -0.98 6.91 -10.51
CA GLY A 144 0.41 7.25 -10.23
C GLY A 144 0.58 8.01 -8.93
N PHE A 145 1.71 7.84 -8.26
CA PHE A 145 2.09 8.56 -7.05
C PHE A 145 3.62 8.71 -6.96
N ILE A 146 4.12 9.73 -6.26
CA ILE A 146 5.56 9.91 -6.06
C ILE A 146 6.06 8.83 -5.11
N ILE A 147 7.07 8.07 -5.52
CA ILE A 147 7.73 7.05 -4.70
C ILE A 147 9.09 7.52 -4.19
N VAL A 148 9.74 8.47 -4.87
CA VAL A 148 10.98 9.13 -4.44
C VAL A 148 10.90 10.62 -4.78
N ARG A 149 11.12 11.49 -3.79
CA ARG A 149 11.08 12.95 -3.98
C ARG A 149 12.39 13.50 -4.52
N GLU A 150 12.33 14.61 -5.25
CA GLU A 150 13.51 15.39 -5.68
C GLU A 150 14.37 15.80 -4.48
N SER A 151 13.73 16.20 -3.37
CA SER A 151 14.44 16.63 -2.16
C SER A 151 15.27 15.50 -1.55
N ALA A 152 14.79 14.25 -1.64
CA ALA A 152 15.51 13.08 -1.14
C ALA A 152 16.81 12.82 -1.92
N LYS A 153 16.84 13.20 -3.21
CA LYS A 153 18.03 13.08 -4.06
C LYS A 153 19.10 14.13 -3.73
N GLN A 154 18.76 15.16 -2.95
CA GLN A 154 19.66 16.26 -2.54
C GLN A 154 20.17 16.12 -1.10
N GLU A 155 19.89 15.01 -0.43
CA GLU A 155 20.32 14.73 0.94
C GLU A 155 20.99 13.34 1.05
N PRO A 156 21.82 13.10 2.07
CA PRO A 156 22.31 11.76 2.35
C PRO A 156 21.15 10.78 2.61
N PRO A 157 21.25 9.51 2.17
CA PRO A 157 22.42 8.88 1.55
C PRO A 157 22.51 9.04 0.02
N LEU A 158 21.51 9.63 -0.64
CA LEU A 158 21.45 9.65 -2.11
C LEU A 158 22.45 10.64 -2.69
N LEU A 159 22.64 11.79 -2.03
CA LEU A 159 23.64 12.78 -2.43
C LEU A 159 25.07 12.18 -2.49
N ASP A 160 25.39 11.22 -1.61
CA ASP A 160 26.70 10.58 -1.57
C ASP A 160 26.99 9.73 -2.82
N LEU A 161 25.94 9.28 -3.54
CA LEU A 161 26.07 8.52 -4.79
C LEU A 161 26.59 9.40 -5.94
N LEU A 162 26.34 10.71 -5.91
CA LEU A 162 26.87 11.65 -6.91
C LEU A 162 28.36 11.95 -6.71
N GLN A 163 28.86 11.84 -5.48
CA GLN A 163 30.22 12.30 -5.13
C GLN A 163 31.30 11.23 -5.38
N GLY A 164 30.95 10.07 -5.95
CA GLY A 164 31.90 9.00 -6.27
C GLY A 164 32.62 8.42 -5.06
N GLY A 165 32.00 8.53 -3.87
CA GLY A 165 32.58 8.02 -2.63
C GLY A 165 32.68 6.49 -2.63
N SER A 166 33.61 5.93 -1.85
CA SER A 166 33.87 4.49 -1.65
C SER A 166 32.68 3.64 -1.14
N ARG A 167 31.47 4.19 -1.06
CA ARG A 167 30.23 3.52 -0.65
C ARG A 167 29.55 2.96 -1.90
N ALA A 168 28.79 1.88 -1.74
CA ALA A 168 28.19 1.12 -2.84
C ALA A 168 27.67 2.01 -3.98
N GLU A 169 28.06 1.69 -5.22
CA GLU A 169 27.61 2.35 -6.46
C GLU A 169 26.07 2.37 -6.58
N ILE A 170 25.42 1.45 -5.86
CA ILE A 170 23.98 1.26 -5.86
C ILE A 170 23.49 1.04 -4.42
N ILE A 171 22.42 1.72 -4.02
CA ILE A 171 21.69 1.45 -2.78
C ILE A 171 20.40 0.71 -3.13
N TYR A 172 20.30 -0.53 -2.67
CA TYR A 172 19.08 -1.34 -2.79
C TYR A 172 18.21 -1.15 -1.55
N THR A 173 16.97 -0.73 -1.77
CA THR A 173 15.99 -0.56 -0.71
C THR A 173 14.66 -1.22 -1.08
N THR A 174 13.86 -1.51 -0.07
CA THR A 174 12.43 -1.77 -0.19
C THR A 174 11.69 -0.52 0.25
N ALA A 175 10.94 0.09 -0.66
CA ALA A 175 9.98 1.12 -0.32
C ALA A 175 8.66 0.44 0.08
N THR A 176 8.26 0.60 1.34
CA THR A 176 6.95 0.18 1.85
C THR A 176 6.00 1.36 1.79
N VAL A 177 4.88 1.16 1.12
CA VAL A 177 3.85 2.18 0.89
C VAL A 177 2.59 1.79 1.63
N ASP A 178 2.17 2.64 2.56
CA ASP A 178 0.90 2.54 3.24
C ASP A 178 -0.10 3.49 2.56
N PHE A 179 -1.16 2.95 1.97
CA PHE A 179 -2.27 3.74 1.43
C PHE A 179 -3.40 3.83 2.45
N TYR A 180 -3.93 5.03 2.65
CA TYR A 180 -4.95 5.34 3.63
C TYR A 180 -6.17 6.00 2.99
N GLY A 181 -7.34 5.63 3.51
CA GLY A 181 -8.60 6.17 3.05
C GLY A 181 -9.74 5.85 4.00
N HIS A 182 -10.94 6.03 3.50
CA HIS A 182 -12.18 5.67 4.19
C HIS A 182 -13.21 5.17 3.17
N ASP A 183 -14.11 4.30 3.60
CA ASP A 183 -15.31 4.02 2.81
C ASP A 183 -16.26 5.23 2.80
N LEU A 184 -17.31 5.21 1.98
CA LEU A 184 -18.24 6.35 1.90
C LEU A 184 -19.13 6.51 3.15
N THR A 185 -19.02 5.63 4.14
CA THR A 185 -19.63 5.80 5.47
C THR A 185 -18.70 6.51 6.46
N GLY A 186 -17.41 6.68 6.09
CA GLY A 186 -16.38 7.31 6.90
C GLY A 186 -15.52 6.32 7.71
N ALA A 187 -15.68 5.01 7.51
CA ALA A 187 -14.87 4.02 8.19
C ALA A 187 -13.49 3.90 7.54
N GLU A 188 -12.43 4.00 8.34
CA GLU A 188 -11.05 4.00 7.85
C GLU A 188 -10.66 2.66 7.22
N VAL A 189 -9.82 2.75 6.18
CA VAL A 189 -9.19 1.60 5.53
C VAL A 189 -7.71 1.90 5.27
N LYS A 190 -6.90 0.84 5.36
CA LYS A 190 -5.47 0.87 5.08
C LYS A 190 -5.06 -0.36 4.29
N VAL A 191 -4.15 -0.19 3.35
CA VAL A 191 -3.42 -1.30 2.72
C VAL A 191 -1.95 -0.97 2.57
N THR A 192 -1.11 -1.97 2.77
CA THR A 192 0.34 -1.84 2.69
C THR A 192 0.85 -2.66 1.50
N GLY A 193 1.67 -2.04 0.66
CA GLY A 193 2.42 -2.69 -0.40
C GLY A 193 3.90 -2.40 -0.28
N ALA A 194 4.73 -3.13 -1.02
CA ALA A 194 6.16 -2.87 -1.06
C ALA A 194 6.68 -3.03 -2.49
N ILE A 195 7.65 -2.19 -2.87
CA ILE A 195 8.35 -2.24 -4.15
C ILE A 195 9.84 -2.06 -3.92
N SER A 196 10.66 -2.74 -4.73
CA SER A 196 12.11 -2.56 -4.69
C SER A 196 12.48 -1.24 -5.34
N VAL A 197 13.34 -0.45 -4.70
CA VAL A 197 13.89 0.79 -5.24
C VAL A 197 15.41 0.71 -5.24
N ARG A 198 15.99 0.88 -6.42
CA ARG A 198 17.42 0.89 -6.67
C ARG A 198 17.84 2.32 -6.93
N PHE A 199 18.60 2.89 -5.99
CA PHE A 199 19.18 4.22 -6.16
C PHE A 199 20.59 4.10 -6.73
N ALA A 200 20.89 4.83 -7.79
CA ALA A 200 22.22 4.96 -8.35
C ALA A 200 22.36 6.32 -9.06
N ASN A 201 23.59 6.65 -9.45
CA ASN A 201 23.82 7.68 -10.47
C ASN A 201 24.03 6.95 -11.81
N PHE A 202 22.96 6.78 -12.59
CA PHE A 202 23.02 6.00 -13.83
C PHE A 202 23.69 6.77 -14.98
N ALA A 203 24.06 8.04 -14.78
CA ALA A 203 24.68 8.93 -15.76
C ALA A 203 26.12 8.54 -16.22
N ASN A 204 26.48 7.26 -16.16
CA ASN A 204 27.67 6.68 -16.80
C ASN A 204 27.29 5.55 -17.80
N GLY A 205 26.22 5.74 -18.57
CA GLY A 205 25.88 4.89 -19.72
C GLY A 205 26.69 5.24 -20.96
#